data_AF-A0A4W5PXV5-F1
#
_entry.id   AF-A0A4W5PXV5-F1
#
_cell.length_a   1.000
_cell.length_b   1.000
_cell.length_c   1.000
_cell.angle_alpha   90.00
_cell.angle_beta   90.00
_cell.angle_gamma   90.00
#
_symmetry.space_group_name_H-M   'P 1'
#
loop_
_entity.id
_entity.type
_entity.pdbx_description
1 polymer ?
#
loop_
_entity_poly.entity_id
_entity_poly.type
_entity_poly.pdbx_seq_one_letter_code
_entity_poly.pdbx_strand_id
1 'polypeptide(L)' 'CVCRLSPEIFLKRPVVEGNKWRLDCILKRKAQQGVHVFVMLYKEVELALGINSEYSKRTLTHLHPNIKVGVCLCVCV' A
#
# COMPACT_ATOMS: atom_id res chain seq x y z
N CYS A 1 -10.15 3.46 4.50
CA CYS A 1 -9.61 2.40 5.39
C CYS A 1 -9.70 1.08 4.65
N VAL A 2 -8.58 0.42 4.30
CA VAL A 2 -8.57 -0.78 3.47
C VAL A 2 -8.05 -1.95 4.32
N CYS A 3 -8.89 -2.96 4.57
CA CYS A 3 -8.55 -4.11 5.42
C CYS A 3 -7.54 -5.07 4.77
N ARG A 4 -7.35 -5.01 3.45
CA ARG A 4 -6.33 -5.77 2.71
C ARG A 4 -5.85 -4.98 1.50
N LEU A 5 -4.61 -4.50 1.54
CA LEU A 5 -4.00 -3.77 0.43
C LEU A 5 -2.96 -4.67 -0.25
N SER A 6 -3.25 -5.18 -1.45
CA SER A 6 -2.23 -5.84 -2.27
C SER A 6 -1.55 -4.77 -3.15
N PRO A 7 -0.21 -4.63 -3.11
CA PRO A 7 0.48 -3.59 -3.90
C PRO A 7 0.31 -3.78 -5.42
N GLU A 8 0.03 -5.01 -5.86
CA GLU A 8 -0.05 -5.39 -7.28
C GLU A 8 -1.45 -5.24 -7.90
N ILE A 9 -2.38 -4.56 -7.22
CA ILE A 9 -3.72 -4.36 -7.78
C ILE A 9 -3.70 -3.38 -8.95
N PHE A 10 -4.52 -3.67 -9.96
CA PHE A 10 -4.78 -2.79 -11.09
C PHE A 10 -6.03 -1.95 -10.83
N LEU A 11 -5.90 -0.62 -10.95
CA LEU A 11 -7.02 0.31 -10.70
C LEU A 11 -8.00 0.43 -11.88
N LYS A 12 -7.59 0.03 -13.09
CA LYS A 12 -8.41 0.10 -14.31
C LYS A 12 -8.47 -1.26 -14.99
N ARG A 13 -9.67 -1.66 -15.42
CA ARG A 13 -9.92 -2.81 -16.31
C ARG A 13 -10.78 -2.32 -17.48
N PRO A 14 -10.56 -2.78 -18.73
CA PRO A 14 -9.52 -3.70 -19.21
C PRO A 14 -8.11 -3.10 -19.12
N VAL A 15 -7.08 -3.96 -19.10
CA VAL A 15 -5.66 -3.55 -19.00
C VAL A 15 -5.17 -3.11 -20.37
N VAL A 16 -5.58 -1.92 -20.81
CA VAL A 16 -5.27 -1.41 -22.16
C VAL A 16 -3.84 -0.86 -22.27
N GLU A 17 -3.23 -0.44 -21.15
CA GLU A 17 -1.89 0.18 -21.09
C GLU A 17 -0.91 -0.61 -20.20
N GLY A 18 -1.01 -1.95 -20.18
CA GLY A 18 -0.10 -2.82 -19.43
C GLY A 18 0.01 -2.48 -17.93
N ASN A 19 1.23 -2.44 -17.40
CA ASN A 19 1.51 -2.22 -15.96
C ASN A 19 1.39 -0.76 -15.49
N LYS A 20 1.01 0.18 -16.37
CA LYS A 20 0.93 1.61 -16.03
C LYS A 20 -0.10 1.91 -14.93
N TRP A 21 -1.15 1.09 -14.85
CA TRP A 21 -2.26 1.27 -13.90
C TRP A 21 -2.13 0.43 -12.63
N ARG A 22 -0.98 -0.25 -12.44
CA ARG A 22 -0.69 -1.00 -11.22
C ARG A 22 -0.38 -0.01 -10.09
N LEU A 23 -0.97 -0.22 -8.93
CA LEU A 23 -0.93 0.73 -7.81
C LEU A 23 0.52 1.08 -7.41
N ASP A 24 1.39 0.08 -7.29
CA ASP A 24 2.81 0.26 -6.99
C ASP A 24 3.57 1.13 -8.02
N CYS A 25 3.27 0.97 -9.32
CA CYS A 25 3.91 1.73 -10.39
C CYS A 25 3.43 3.20 -10.39
N ILE A 26 2.15 3.43 -10.11
CA ILE A 26 1.59 4.78 -9.96
C ILE A 26 2.23 5.47 -8.76
N LEU A 27 2.28 4.79 -7.62
CA LEU A 27 2.88 5.31 -6.39
C LEU A 27 4.34 5.64 -6.58
N LYS A 28 5.12 4.75 -7.22
CA LYS A 28 6.53 5.00 -7.55
C LYS A 28 6.70 6.21 -8.46
N ARG A 29 5.90 6.32 -9.53
CA ARG A 29 5.97 7.44 -10.46
C ARG A 29 5.64 8.77 -9.80
N LYS A 30 4.62 8.79 -8.93
CA LYS A 30 4.25 10.00 -8.17
C LYS A 30 5.31 10.35 -7.12
N ALA A 31 5.88 9.35 -6.47
CA ALA A 31 6.97 9.54 -5.51
C ALA A 31 8.22 10.15 -6.17
N GLN A 32 8.56 9.72 -7.39
CA GLN A 32 9.65 10.28 -8.20
C GLN A 32 9.38 11.73 -8.66
N GLN A 33 8.11 12.13 -8.77
CA GLN A 33 7.73 13.53 -9.05
C GLN A 33 7.83 14.44 -7.81
N GLY A 34 8.30 13.92 -6.67
CA GLY A 34 8.40 14.66 -5.40
C GLY A 34 7.14 14.60 -4.53
N VAL A 35 6.14 13.79 -4.91
CA VAL A 35 4.94 13.61 -4.09
C VAL A 35 5.26 12.70 -2.91
N HIS A 36 4.95 13.17 -1.70
CA HIS A 36 5.08 12.37 -0.50
C HIS A 36 3.78 11.58 -0.29
N VAL A 37 3.89 10.26 -0.24
CA VAL A 37 2.74 9.37 -0.07
C VAL A 37 2.79 8.75 1.33
N PHE A 38 1.74 8.99 2.10
CA PHE A 38 1.55 8.37 3.41
C PHE A 38 0.37 7.40 3.36
N VAL A 39 0.63 6.12 3.59
CA VAL A 39 -0.42 5.08 3.64
C VAL A 39 -0.61 4.64 5.08
N MET A 40 -1.82 4.80 5.62
CA MET A 40 -2.19 4.22 6.91
C MET A 40 -2.92 2.90 6.71
N LEU A 41 -2.30 1.82 7.19
CA LEU A 41 -2.90 0.49 7.25
C LEU A 41 -3.52 0.29 8.64
N TYR A 42 -4.74 -0.23 8.67
CA TYR A 42 -5.38 -0.67 9.91
C TYR A 42 -4.91 -2.09 10.21
N LYS A 43 -4.33 -2.29 11.39
CA LYS A 43 -4.03 -3.62 11.92
C LYS A 43 -5.08 -3.93 12.97
N GLU A 44 -5.99 -4.85 12.65
CA GLU A 44 -6.81 -5.49 13.66
C GLU A 44 -5.94 -6.50 14.43
N VAL A 45 -6.31 -6.74 15.69
CA VAL A 45 -5.52 -7.48 16.69
C VAL A 45 -4.95 -8.79 16.13
N GLU A 46 -3.65 -9.01 16.39
CA GLU A 46 -2.78 -10.05 15.82
C GLU A 46 -3.26 -11.50 15.96
N LEU A 47 -4.31 -11.76 16.73
CA LEU A 47 -4.73 -13.11 17.09
C LEU A 47 -5.65 -13.79 16.06
N ALA A 48 -6.27 -13.07 15.12
CA ALA A 48 -7.37 -13.64 14.35
C ALA A 48 -7.16 -13.77 12.83
N LEU A 49 -6.37 -12.90 12.17
CA LEU A 49 -6.31 -12.89 10.70
C LEU A 49 -4.90 -12.58 10.20
N GLY A 50 -4.31 -13.55 9.50
CA GLY A 50 -3.05 -13.43 8.77
C GLY A 50 -3.18 -12.48 7.57
N ILE A 51 -3.31 -11.19 7.84
CA ILE A 51 -3.28 -10.17 6.81
C ILE A 51 -1.82 -9.80 6.57
N ASN A 52 -1.37 -9.93 5.32
CA ASN A 52 -0.05 -9.58 4.78
C ASN A 52 0.27 -8.05 4.87
N SER A 53 -0.15 -7.39 5.94
CA SER A 53 0.05 -5.97 6.22
C SER A 53 1.54 -5.64 6.35
N GLU A 54 2.32 -6.51 7.00
CA GLU A 54 3.77 -6.36 7.07
C GLU A 54 4.43 -6.52 5.70
N TYR A 55 4.03 -7.52 4.92
CA TYR A 55 4.54 -7.70 3.56
C TYR A 55 4.26 -6.47 2.69
N SER A 56 3.04 -5.95 2.74
CA SER A 56 2.63 -4.76 1.97
C SER A 56 3.38 -3.52 2.43
N LYS A 57 3.60 -3.36 3.75
CA LYS A 57 4.45 -2.30 4.31
C LYS A 57 5.88 -2.39 3.78
N ARG A 58 6.51 -3.57 3.83
CA ARG A 58 7.89 -3.77 3.36
C ARG A 58 8.00 -3.45 1.88
N THR A 59 7.12 -4.02 1.05
CA THR A 59 7.11 -3.78 -0.40
C THR A 59 6.91 -2.31 -0.75
N LEU A 60 5.95 -1.62 -0.10
CA LEU A 60 5.70 -0.20 -0.37
C LEU A 60 6.83 0.72 0.11
N THR A 61 7.44 0.42 1.26
CA THR A 61 8.57 1.20 1.78
C THR A 61 9.83 1.01 0.92
N HIS A 62 10.00 -0.16 0.30
CA HIS A 62 11.11 -0.44 -0.61
C HIS A 62 11.01 0.24 -1.98
N LEU A 63 9.84 0.76 -2.36
CA LEU A 63 9.64 1.37 -3.69
C LEU A 63 10.36 2.72 -3.82
N HIS A 64 10.26 3.59 -2.81
CA HIS A 64 10.81 4.95 -2.83
C HIS A 64 10.85 5.56 -1.42
N PRO A 65 11.87 6.37 -1.06
CA PRO A 65 11.97 7.02 0.26
C PRO A 65 10.81 7.99 0.57
N ASN A 66 10.11 8.49 -0.45
CA ASN A 66 8.95 9.38 -0.28
C ASN A 66 7.65 8.63 0.06
N ILE A 67 7.68 7.29 0.10
CA ILE A 67 6.52 6.46 0.45
C ILE A 67 6.71 5.96 1.88
N LYS A 68 5.83 6.41 2.78
CA LYS A 68 5.84 5.99 4.19
C LYS A 68 4.55 5.26 4.52
N VAL A 69 4.68 4.13 5.19
CA VAL A 69 3.53 3.30 5.60
C VAL A 69 3.46 3.23 7.12
N GLY A 70 2.40 3.80 7.67
CA GLY A 70 2.06 3.73 9.09
C GLY A 70 1.07 2.61 9.36
N VAL A 71 1.21 1.95 10.50
CA VAL A 71 0.22 0.98 10.98
C VAL A 71 -0.46 1.59 12.19
N CYS A 72 -1.77 1.82 12.08
CA CYS A 72 -2.57 2.22 13.22
C CYS A 72 -3.03 0.95 13.94
N LEU A 73 -2.50 0.73 15.14
CA LEU A 73 -3.08 -0.22 16.08
C LEU A 73 -4.33 0.45 16.63
N CYS A 74 -5.50 0.02 16.14
CA CYS A 74 -6.75 0.35 16.80
C CYS A 74 -6.75 -0.46 18.10
N VAL A 75 -6.13 0.10 19.14
CA VAL A 75 -6.38 -0.33 20.50
C VAL A 75 -7.80 0.16 20.78
N CYS A 76 -8.77 -0.71 20.55
CA CYS A 76 -10.10 -0.54 21.10
C CYS A 76 -9.92 -0.56 22.63
N VAL A 77 -9.77 0.63 23.22
CA VAL A 77 -10.06 0.87 24.63
C VAL A 77 -11.58 0.89 24.78
#